data_AF-A0A7C3CNQ4-F1
#
_entry.id   AF-A0A7C3CNQ4-F1
#
_cell.length_a   1.000
_cell.length_b   1.000
_cell.length_c   1.000
_cell.angle_alpha   90.00
_cell.angle_beta   90.00
_cell.angle_gamma   90.00
#
_symmetry.space_group_name_H-M   'P 1'
#
loop_
_entity.id
_entity.type
_entity.pdbx_description
1 polymer ?
#
loop_
_entity_poly.entity_id
_entity_poly.type
_entity_poly.pdbx_seq_one_letter_code
_entity_poly.pdbx_strand_id
1 'polypeptide(L)'
;MATGHIFQVGSFDLTKFSEEELWARMNSLARFYAALTDDFRLLAYSRPYPLDEPLETIKAMMADAPDPQAREQIAAYRRFIEQIVQAAYLKSTAYYVLVFGKKPATLVGNILAGGLRLPVQPVAHLPGLFQGPYREAANHLSPLRRGQPYIALLYTYDLRGQLSLATTIHFLSLPFPLYLAVDVHTIHPNKAVRTLQFAYNKLRADVRGATTPDPEKEQAFLDVQEAMSLFNDQRLGVHQVSLGLA
;
A
#
# COMPACT_ATOMS: atom_id res chain seq x y z
N MET A 1 8.45 -21.20 1.28
CA MET A 1 8.15 -19.77 1.13
C MET A 1 9.09 -19.01 2.04
N ALA A 2 9.76 -17.96 1.56
CA ALA A 2 10.63 -17.15 2.43
C ALA A 2 9.78 -16.48 3.51
N THR A 3 10.20 -16.58 4.77
CA THR A 3 9.59 -15.85 5.89
C THR A 3 9.77 -14.35 5.67
N GLY A 4 8.66 -13.62 5.52
CA GLY A 4 8.69 -12.17 5.36
C GLY A 4 8.91 -11.46 6.69
N HIS A 5 9.64 -10.34 6.67
CA HIS A 5 9.75 -9.42 7.80
C HIS A 5 8.66 -8.37 7.72
N ILE A 6 7.94 -8.15 8.83
CA ILE A 6 6.81 -7.21 8.90
C ILE A 6 7.25 -5.96 9.65
N PHE A 7 6.97 -4.80 9.06
CA PHE A 7 7.27 -3.51 9.66
C PHE A 7 6.04 -2.63 9.66
N GLN A 8 5.77 -1.97 10.78
CA GLN A 8 4.86 -0.84 10.83
C GLN A 8 5.64 0.43 10.45
N VAL A 9 5.06 1.22 9.55
CA VAL A 9 5.62 2.49 9.10
C VAL A 9 4.78 3.63 9.68
N GLY A 10 5.46 4.69 10.11
CA GLY A 10 4.80 5.91 10.58
C GLY A 10 3.84 6.47 9.53
N SER A 11 2.82 7.19 9.99
CA SER A 11 1.83 7.79 9.10
C SER A 11 2.48 8.84 8.20
N PHE A 12 2.15 8.77 6.91
CA PHE A 12 2.48 9.80 5.94
C PHE A 12 1.27 10.73 5.80
N ASP A 13 1.36 11.91 6.40
CA ASP A 13 0.28 12.90 6.35
C ASP A 13 0.42 13.77 5.09
N LEU A 14 -0.27 13.35 4.03
CA LEU A 14 -0.23 13.99 2.72
C LEU A 14 -0.76 15.42 2.73
N THR A 15 -1.60 15.80 3.71
CA THR A 15 -2.22 17.13 3.75
C THR A 15 -1.28 18.21 4.27
N LYS A 16 -0.08 17.84 4.72
CA LYS A 16 0.93 18.75 5.27
C LYS A 16 1.96 19.22 4.24
N PHE A 17 1.87 18.74 3.01
CA PHE A 17 2.82 19.04 1.95
C PHE A 17 2.13 19.83 0.84
N SER A 18 2.83 20.82 0.29
CA SER A 18 2.43 21.44 -0.98
C SER A 18 2.54 20.44 -2.15
N GLU A 19 1.89 20.73 -3.28
CA GLU A 19 1.93 19.85 -4.46
C GLU A 19 3.37 19.56 -4.94
N GLU A 20 4.25 20.56 -4.93
CA GLU A 20 5.65 20.39 -5.31
C GLU A 20 6.42 19.48 -4.35
N GLU A 21 6.19 19.63 -3.04
CA GLU A 21 6.80 18.79 -2.02
C GLU A 21 6.31 17.35 -2.10
N LEU A 22 5.01 17.16 -2.38
CA LEU A 22 4.44 15.85 -2.65
C LEU A 22 5.13 15.19 -3.85
N TRP A 23 5.34 15.93 -4.94
CA TRP A 23 5.98 15.40 -6.14
C TRP A 23 7.44 15.03 -5.90
N ALA A 24 8.20 15.87 -5.20
CA ALA A 24 9.58 15.58 -4.82
C ALA A 24 9.69 14.34 -3.91
N ARG A 25 8.77 14.20 -2.94
CA ARG A 25 8.68 13.02 -2.07
C ARG A 25 8.30 11.78 -2.84
N MET A 26 7.34 11.87 -3.75
CA MET A 26 6.94 10.77 -4.64
C MET A 26 8.12 10.25 -5.45
N ASN A 27 8.93 11.14 -6.03
CA ASN A 27 10.13 10.73 -6.76
C ASN A 27 11.18 10.08 -5.86
N SER A 28 11.37 10.60 -4.64
CA SER A 28 12.29 10.00 -3.67
C SER A 28 11.82 8.59 -3.27
N LEU A 29 10.53 8.41 -3.02
CA LEU A 29 9.93 7.11 -2.69
C LEU A 29 10.04 6.15 -3.88
N ALA A 30 9.73 6.60 -5.08
CA ALA A 30 9.83 5.79 -6.30
C ALA A 30 11.27 5.28 -6.51
N ARG A 31 12.28 6.15 -6.35
CA ARG A 31 13.70 5.74 -6.44
C ARG A 31 14.10 4.78 -5.33
N PHE A 32 13.63 5.01 -4.10
CA PHE A 32 13.90 4.10 -2.98
C PHE A 32 13.33 2.70 -3.25
N TYR A 33 12.05 2.62 -3.62
CA TYR A 33 11.40 1.35 -3.94
C TYR A 33 12.03 0.67 -5.16
N ALA A 34 12.43 1.44 -6.18
CA ALA A 34 13.14 0.94 -7.35
C ALA A 34 14.54 0.35 -7.03
N ALA A 35 15.12 0.74 -5.89
CA ALA A 35 16.39 0.22 -5.40
C ALA A 35 16.22 -1.01 -4.48
N LEU A 36 15.01 -1.32 -4.03
CA LEU A 36 14.76 -2.56 -3.31
C LEU A 36 14.93 -3.74 -4.25
N THR A 37 15.65 -4.75 -3.78
CA THR A 37 16.04 -5.92 -4.57
C THR A 37 15.28 -7.18 -4.18
N ASP A 38 14.51 -7.11 -3.09
CA ASP A 38 13.67 -8.17 -2.57
C ASP A 38 12.21 -7.92 -2.97
N ASP A 39 11.39 -8.96 -2.94
CA ASP A 39 9.94 -8.81 -3.11
C ASP A 39 9.36 -8.16 -1.84
N PHE A 40 8.36 -7.31 -2.00
CA PHE A 40 7.71 -6.67 -0.86
C PHE A 40 6.22 -6.42 -1.10
N ARG A 41 5.49 -6.27 0.00
CA ARG A 41 4.08 -5.89 0.02
C ARG A 41 3.90 -4.65 0.86
N LEU A 42 3.22 -3.65 0.30
CA LEU A 42 2.74 -2.49 1.03
C LEU A 42 1.31 -2.76 1.46
N LEU A 43 0.97 -2.41 2.70
CA LEU A 43 -0.37 -2.51 3.25
C LEU A 43 -0.80 -1.16 3.81
N ALA A 44 -2.02 -0.75 3.50
CA ALA A 44 -2.65 0.43 4.06
C ALA A 44 -4.03 0.06 4.58
N TYR A 45 -4.23 0.19 5.90
CA TYR A 45 -5.46 -0.20 6.58
C TYR A 45 -6.19 1.06 7.01
N SER A 46 -7.12 1.50 6.17
CA SER A 46 -7.99 2.66 6.41
C SER A 46 -9.22 2.21 7.19
N ARG A 47 -9.32 2.66 8.44
CA ARG A 47 -10.42 2.32 9.35
C ARG A 47 -11.03 3.57 9.95
N PRO A 48 -12.28 3.50 10.46
CA PRO A 48 -12.83 4.59 11.25
C PRO A 48 -11.88 4.94 12.38
N TYR A 49 -11.75 6.23 12.67
CA TYR A 49 -10.88 6.71 13.73
C TYR A 49 -11.35 6.11 15.08
N PRO A 50 -10.47 5.43 15.83
CA PRO A 50 -10.86 4.82 17.09
C PRO A 50 -11.19 5.91 18.11
N LEU A 51 -12.41 5.87 18.68
CA LEU A 51 -12.85 6.85 19.66
C LEU A 51 -12.64 6.42 21.11
N ASP A 52 -12.22 5.18 21.34
CA ASP A 52 -12.12 4.62 22.69
C ASP A 52 -11.24 5.50 23.60
N GLU A 53 -10.03 5.85 23.16
CA GLU A 53 -9.09 6.68 23.94
C GLU A 53 -9.59 8.14 24.14
N PRO A 54 -10.06 8.87 23.09
CA PRO A 54 -10.70 10.16 23.29
C PRO A 54 -11.89 10.11 24.25
N LEU A 55 -12.73 9.07 24.16
CA LEU A 55 -13.90 8.90 25.01
C LEU A 55 -13.50 8.56 26.46
N GLU A 56 -12.48 7.74 26.69
CA GLU A 56 -11.94 7.49 28.03
C GLU A 56 -11.34 8.76 28.64
N THR A 57 -10.64 9.57 27.84
CA THR A 57 -10.14 10.87 28.28
C THR A 57 -11.28 11.79 28.71
N ILE A 58 -12.35 11.87 27.91
CA ILE A 58 -13.55 12.64 28.25
C ILE A 58 -14.22 12.11 29.52
N LYS A 59 -14.31 10.79 29.70
CA LYS A 59 -14.87 10.19 30.93
C LYS A 59 -14.07 10.59 32.16
N ALA A 60 -12.74 10.57 32.08
CA ALA A 60 -11.87 11.05 33.15
C ALA A 60 -12.13 12.54 33.46
N MET A 61 -12.18 13.39 32.42
CA MET A 61 -12.50 14.82 32.58
C MET A 61 -13.88 15.05 33.22
N MET A 62 -14.90 14.24 32.88
CA MET A 62 -16.23 14.32 33.50
C MET A 62 -16.20 13.95 34.99
N ALA A 63 -15.40 12.95 35.37
CA ALA A 63 -15.23 12.54 36.76
C ALA A 63 -14.55 13.64 37.60
N ASP A 64 -13.57 14.32 37.01
CA ASP A 64 -12.79 15.38 37.66
C ASP A 64 -13.45 16.77 37.58
N ALA A 65 -14.62 16.88 36.95
CA ALA A 65 -15.27 18.17 36.72
C ALA A 65 -15.73 18.82 38.05
N PRO A 66 -15.33 20.09 38.32
CA PRO A 66 -15.49 20.74 39.62
C PRO A 66 -16.94 21.19 39.89
N ASP A 67 -17.72 21.45 38.85
CA ASP A 67 -19.09 21.97 38.98
C ASP A 67 -20.02 21.44 37.86
N PRO A 68 -21.35 21.60 38.02
CA PRO A 68 -22.33 21.14 37.02
C PRO A 68 -22.19 21.81 35.65
N GLN A 69 -21.69 23.04 35.57
CA GLN A 69 -21.54 23.78 34.32
C GLN A 69 -20.36 23.24 33.50
N ALA A 70 -19.24 22.93 34.16
CA ALA A 70 -18.10 22.25 33.57
C ALA A 70 -18.49 20.85 33.05
N ARG A 71 -19.32 20.10 33.79
CA ARG A 71 -19.87 18.81 33.32
C ARG A 71 -20.71 18.95 32.06
N GLU A 72 -21.56 19.95 31.98
CA GLU A 72 -22.39 20.19 30.79
C GLU A 72 -21.52 20.57 29.56
N GLN A 73 -20.47 21.38 29.76
CA GLN A 73 -19.52 21.72 28.71
C GLN A 73 -18.76 20.50 28.18
N ILE A 74 -18.28 19.63 29.07
CA ILE A 74 -17.60 18.37 28.68
C ILE A 74 -18.58 17.42 27.98
N ALA A 75 -19.84 17.35 28.43
CA ALA A 75 -20.89 16.56 27.77
C ALA A 75 -21.26 17.11 26.38
N ALA A 76 -21.24 18.43 26.19
CA ALA A 76 -21.39 19.05 24.88
C ALA A 76 -20.21 18.74 23.96
N TYR A 77 -18.97 18.80 24.48
CA TYR A 77 -17.77 18.43 23.73
C TYR A 77 -17.78 16.96 23.31
N ARG A 78 -18.23 16.06 24.19
CA ARG A 78 -18.44 14.64 23.85
C ARG A 78 -19.40 14.47 22.68
N ARG A 79 -20.59 15.09 22.77
CA ARG A 79 -21.61 15.06 21.70
C ARG A 79 -21.05 15.59 20.39
N PHE A 80 -20.23 16.64 20.46
CA PHE A 80 -19.55 17.21 19.30
C PHE A 80 -18.54 16.25 18.65
N ILE A 81 -17.70 15.56 19.43
CA ILE A 81 -16.78 14.54 18.88
C ILE A 81 -17.57 13.39 18.24
N GLU A 82 -18.61 12.90 18.92
CA GLU A 82 -19.48 11.85 18.38
C GLU A 82 -20.16 12.30 17.07
N GLN A 83 -20.61 13.55 16.98
CA GLN A 83 -21.19 14.14 15.77
C GLN A 83 -20.18 14.32 14.64
N ILE A 84 -18.97 14.82 14.92
CA ILE A 84 -17.92 14.94 13.91
C ILE A 84 -17.65 13.59 13.29
N VAL A 85 -17.61 12.51 14.06
CA VAL A 85 -17.28 11.17 13.53
C VAL A 85 -18.44 10.58 12.71
N GLN A 86 -19.68 10.87 13.09
CA GLN A 86 -20.85 10.46 12.31
C GLN A 86 -21.00 11.26 11.01
N ALA A 87 -20.66 12.55 11.01
CA ALA A 87 -20.87 13.46 9.88
C ALA A 87 -19.63 13.60 8.97
N ALA A 88 -18.43 13.55 9.53
CA ALA A 88 -17.16 13.48 8.82
C ALA A 88 -16.57 12.11 9.08
N TYR A 89 -16.43 11.29 8.04
CA TYR A 89 -15.81 9.97 8.12
C TYR A 89 -14.33 10.09 8.51
N LEU A 90 -14.07 10.36 9.79
CA LEU A 90 -12.75 10.54 10.35
C LEU A 90 -12.09 9.17 10.35
N LYS A 91 -10.94 9.09 9.69
CA LYS A 91 -10.24 7.83 9.45
C LYS A 91 -8.84 7.87 10.02
N SER A 92 -8.40 6.70 10.43
CA SER A 92 -7.01 6.42 10.73
C SER A 92 -6.51 5.40 9.72
N THR A 93 -5.36 5.66 9.11
CA THR A 93 -4.70 4.71 8.21
C THR A 93 -3.42 4.22 8.86
N ALA A 94 -3.33 2.91 9.07
CA ALA A 94 -2.11 2.25 9.50
C ALA A 94 -1.37 1.69 8.28
N TYR A 95 -0.06 1.91 8.20
CA TYR A 95 0.78 1.46 7.09
C TYR A 95 1.74 0.37 7.53
N TYR A 96 1.84 -0.70 6.73
CA TYR A 96 2.80 -1.77 6.94
C TYR A 96 3.56 -2.09 5.67
N VAL A 97 4.80 -2.57 5.83
CA VAL A 97 5.64 -3.10 4.76
C VAL A 97 6.07 -4.50 5.14
N LEU A 98 5.81 -5.46 4.26
CA LEU A 98 6.33 -6.81 4.36
C LEU A 98 7.43 -6.96 3.33
N VAL A 99 8.61 -7.42 3.76
CA VAL A 99 9.73 -7.68 2.85
C VAL A 99 10.04 -9.16 2.87
N PHE A 100 9.97 -9.81 1.71
CA PHE A 100 10.24 -11.23 1.51
C PHE A 100 11.69 -11.38 1.05
N GLY A 101 12.59 -11.70 1.98
CA GLY A 101 14.01 -11.78 1.67
C GLY A 101 14.80 -12.54 2.73
N LYS A 102 16.12 -12.61 2.52
CA LYS A 102 17.06 -13.29 3.45
C LYS A 102 17.80 -12.32 4.37
N LYS A 103 17.71 -11.01 4.11
CA LYS A 103 18.38 -9.97 4.91
C LYS A 103 17.77 -9.94 6.31
N PRO A 104 18.58 -9.75 7.38
CA PRO A 104 18.05 -9.63 8.73
C PRO A 104 17.04 -8.48 8.88
N ALA A 105 16.00 -8.67 9.70
CA ALA A 105 14.96 -7.68 9.93
C ALA A 105 15.50 -6.31 10.36
N THR A 106 16.54 -6.27 11.19
CA THR A 106 17.18 -5.03 11.65
C THR A 106 17.80 -4.23 10.50
N LEU A 107 18.50 -4.91 9.58
CA LEU A 107 19.07 -4.28 8.40
C LEU A 107 17.97 -3.73 7.47
N VAL A 108 16.94 -4.54 7.22
CA VAL A 108 15.81 -4.13 6.37
C VAL A 108 15.07 -2.94 6.99
N GLY A 109 14.82 -2.96 8.30
CA GLY A 109 14.20 -1.85 9.04
C GLY A 109 14.98 -0.55 8.92
N ASN A 110 16.32 -0.60 9.04
CA ASN A 110 17.18 0.58 8.87
C ASN A 110 17.15 1.13 7.44
N ILE A 111 17.15 0.26 6.43
CA ILE A 111 17.02 0.64 5.02
C ILE A 111 15.67 1.34 4.79
N LEU A 112 14.58 0.75 5.30
CA LEU A 112 13.23 1.33 5.21
C LEU A 112 13.16 2.69 5.93
N ALA A 113 13.66 2.79 7.16
CA ALA A 113 13.63 4.04 7.92
C ALA A 113 14.42 5.16 7.21
N GLY A 114 15.63 4.85 6.71
CA GLY A 114 16.46 5.81 5.99
C GLY A 114 15.86 6.24 4.64
N GLY A 115 15.29 5.30 3.89
CA GLY A 115 14.69 5.55 2.58
C GLY A 115 13.37 6.31 2.65
N LEU A 116 12.48 5.90 3.55
CA LEU A 116 11.18 6.51 3.74
C LEU A 116 11.26 7.82 4.54
N ARG A 117 12.32 8.00 5.34
CA ARG A 117 12.44 9.07 6.35
C ARG A 117 11.24 9.11 7.28
N LEU A 118 10.73 7.94 7.63
CA LEU A 118 9.63 7.72 8.56
C LEU A 118 10.09 6.78 9.67
N PRO A 119 9.48 6.85 10.86
CA PRO A 119 9.64 5.81 11.87
C PRO A 119 9.24 4.46 11.28
N VAL A 120 10.11 3.45 11.46
CA VAL A 120 9.84 2.07 11.05
C VAL A 120 10.10 1.16 12.24
N GLN A 121 9.11 0.35 12.59
CA GLN A 121 9.20 -0.56 13.73
C GLN A 121 8.89 -1.98 13.28
N PRO A 122 9.76 -2.98 13.56
CA PRO A 122 9.44 -4.37 13.28
C PRO A 122 8.29 -4.83 14.17
N VAL A 123 7.35 -5.59 13.60
CA VAL A 123 6.22 -6.17 14.33
C VAL A 123 6.17 -7.67 14.10
N ALA A 124 5.71 -8.42 15.11
CA ALA A 124 5.68 -9.87 15.04
C ALA A 124 4.56 -10.41 14.13
N HIS A 125 3.44 -9.70 14.05
CA HIS A 125 2.27 -10.09 13.27
C HIS A 125 1.54 -8.87 12.72
N LEU A 126 0.84 -9.07 11.60
CA LEU A 126 -0.13 -8.10 11.12
C LEU A 126 -1.34 -8.07 12.07
N PRO A 127 -2.01 -6.91 12.21
CA PRO A 127 -3.25 -6.87 12.96
C PRO A 127 -4.30 -7.74 12.26
N GLY A 128 -5.10 -8.46 13.04
CA GLY A 128 -6.18 -9.29 12.52
C GLY A 128 -7.26 -8.44 11.84
N LEU A 129 -7.83 -8.97 10.75
CA LEU A 129 -8.96 -8.37 10.05
C LEU A 129 -10.25 -8.42 10.88
N PHE A 130 -10.40 -9.46 11.71
CA PHE A 130 -11.50 -9.64 12.65
C PHE A 130 -10.99 -9.80 14.07
N GLN A 131 -11.84 -9.42 15.03
CA GLN A 131 -11.68 -9.80 16.42
C GLN A 131 -12.24 -11.21 16.60
N GLY A 132 -11.47 -12.22 16.21
CA GLY A 132 -11.81 -13.64 16.33
C GLY A 132 -11.73 -14.42 15.01
N PRO A 133 -12.19 -15.68 15.01
CA PRO A 133 -12.11 -16.54 13.83
C PRO A 133 -13.16 -16.16 12.77
N TYR A 134 -12.84 -16.46 11.52
CA TYR A 134 -13.68 -16.21 10.35
C TYR A 134 -13.62 -17.39 9.38
N ARG A 135 -14.57 -17.43 8.44
CA ARG A 135 -14.57 -18.35 7.30
C ARG A 135 -14.19 -17.58 6.04
N GLU A 136 -13.29 -18.15 5.27
CA GLU A 136 -12.89 -17.63 3.96
C GLU A 136 -13.87 -18.12 2.88
N ALA A 137 -14.29 -17.20 2.02
CA ALA A 137 -15.03 -17.48 0.79
C ALA A 137 -14.34 -16.79 -0.38
N ALA A 138 -14.73 -17.12 -1.62
CA ALA A 138 -14.04 -16.66 -2.82
C ALA A 138 -13.97 -15.12 -2.96
N ASN A 139 -14.98 -14.41 -2.48
CA ASN A 139 -15.12 -12.96 -2.65
C ASN A 139 -15.38 -12.22 -1.33
N HIS A 140 -15.28 -12.91 -0.18
CA HIS A 140 -15.48 -12.28 1.11
C HIS A 140 -14.93 -13.14 2.25
N LEU A 141 -14.76 -12.49 3.41
CA LEU A 141 -14.51 -13.13 4.68
C LEU A 141 -15.73 -12.97 5.58
N SER A 142 -16.18 -14.08 6.16
CA SER A 142 -17.36 -14.13 7.03
C SER A 142 -16.94 -14.34 8.49
N PRO A 143 -17.16 -13.36 9.39
CA PRO A 143 -16.83 -13.55 10.80
C PRO A 143 -17.72 -14.62 11.44
N LEU A 144 -17.12 -15.49 12.28
CA LEU A 144 -17.90 -16.49 13.03
C LEU A 144 -18.66 -15.88 14.21
N ARG A 145 -18.21 -14.73 14.72
CA ARG A 145 -18.88 -13.99 15.80
C ARG A 145 -19.99 -13.13 15.21
N ARG A 146 -21.21 -13.27 15.75
CA ARG A 146 -22.36 -12.45 15.37
C ARG A 146 -22.11 -10.97 15.67
N GLY A 147 -22.60 -10.10 14.79
CA GLY A 147 -22.52 -8.63 14.94
C GLY A 147 -21.31 -7.97 14.30
N GLN A 148 -20.36 -8.72 13.74
CA GLN A 148 -19.27 -8.16 12.93
C GLN A 148 -19.67 -8.12 11.44
N PRO A 149 -19.28 -7.06 10.70
CA PRO A 149 -19.56 -6.96 9.27
C PRO A 149 -18.76 -7.99 8.48
N TYR A 150 -19.21 -8.33 7.28
CA TYR A 150 -18.42 -9.11 6.33
C TYR A 150 -17.33 -8.20 5.74
N ILE A 151 -16.21 -8.80 5.31
CA ILE A 151 -15.20 -8.09 4.52
C ILE A 151 -15.31 -8.60 3.09
N ALA A 152 -15.57 -7.73 2.12
CA ALA A 152 -15.58 -8.12 0.71
C ALA A 152 -14.13 -8.20 0.19
N LEU A 153 -13.85 -9.10 -0.75
CA LEU A 153 -12.53 -9.20 -1.38
C LEU A 153 -12.68 -8.80 -2.85
N LEU A 154 -12.04 -7.71 -3.24
CA LEU A 154 -12.10 -7.15 -4.59
C LEU A 154 -10.73 -7.29 -5.25
N TYR A 155 -10.67 -8.18 -6.25
CA TYR A 155 -9.46 -8.45 -7.02
C TYR A 155 -9.57 -7.81 -8.41
N THR A 156 -8.49 -7.17 -8.86
CA THR A 156 -8.36 -6.70 -10.24
C THR A 156 -7.16 -7.38 -10.89
N TYR A 157 -7.36 -7.96 -12.07
CA TYR A 157 -6.36 -8.77 -12.78
C TYR A 157 -5.80 -8.09 -14.03
N ASP A 158 -6.42 -6.99 -14.49
CA ASP A 158 -5.98 -6.23 -15.67
C ASP A 158 -6.03 -4.72 -15.35
N LEU A 159 -4.99 -4.23 -14.67
CA LEU A 159 -4.77 -2.81 -14.46
C LEU A 159 -4.01 -2.25 -15.67
N ARG A 160 -4.69 -1.47 -16.50
CA ARG A 160 -4.08 -0.75 -17.61
C ARG A 160 -3.86 0.72 -17.25
N GLY A 161 -2.78 1.29 -17.77
CA GLY A 161 -2.39 2.68 -17.51
C GLY A 161 -1.29 2.82 -16.46
N GLN A 162 -1.00 4.06 -16.08
CA GLN A 162 0.03 4.37 -15.08
C GLN A 162 -0.56 4.32 -13.67
N LEU A 163 -0.08 3.38 -12.86
CA LEU A 163 -0.31 3.39 -11.42
C LEU A 163 0.67 4.38 -10.79
N SER A 164 0.13 5.32 -10.02
CA SER A 164 0.94 6.27 -9.25
C SER A 164 0.51 6.27 -7.79
N LEU A 165 1.27 6.95 -6.93
CA LEU A 165 0.86 7.16 -5.54
C LEU A 165 -0.52 7.85 -5.48
N ALA A 166 -0.83 8.73 -6.44
CA ALA A 166 -2.13 9.39 -6.50
C ALA A 166 -3.28 8.37 -6.61
N THR A 167 -3.11 7.27 -7.35
CA THR A 167 -4.10 6.18 -7.45
C THR A 167 -4.40 5.60 -6.07
N THR A 168 -3.37 5.30 -5.28
CA THR A 168 -3.49 4.80 -3.90
C THR A 168 -4.19 5.82 -2.99
N ILE A 169 -3.86 7.10 -3.13
CA ILE A 169 -4.48 8.18 -2.34
C ILE A 169 -5.99 8.26 -2.60
N HIS A 170 -6.42 8.14 -3.85
CA HIS A 170 -7.84 8.17 -4.21
C HIS A 170 -8.61 6.99 -3.61
N PHE A 171 -8.01 5.79 -3.55
CA PHE A 171 -8.65 4.65 -2.88
C PHE A 171 -8.77 4.87 -1.37
N LEU A 172 -7.72 5.40 -0.73
CA LEU A 172 -7.71 5.66 0.70
C LEU A 172 -8.65 6.81 1.12
N SER A 173 -9.02 7.70 0.20
CA SER A 173 -9.95 8.80 0.42
C SER A 173 -11.43 8.44 0.23
N LEU A 174 -11.74 7.22 -0.25
CA LEU A 174 -13.12 6.72 -0.34
C LEU A 174 -13.81 6.81 1.02
N PRO A 175 -15.14 6.96 1.13
CA PRO A 175 -15.82 7.21 2.40
C PRO A 175 -15.97 5.97 3.31
N PHE A 176 -15.61 4.77 2.85
CA PHE A 176 -15.75 3.52 3.62
C PHE A 176 -14.41 2.91 4.05
N PRO A 177 -14.36 2.09 5.12
CA PRO A 177 -13.14 1.40 5.54
C PRO A 177 -12.60 0.53 4.42
N LEU A 178 -11.27 0.48 4.26
CA LEU A 178 -10.61 -0.20 3.16
C LEU A 178 -9.25 -0.73 3.60
N TYR A 179 -8.97 -1.98 3.26
CA TYR A 179 -7.67 -2.62 3.33
C TYR A 179 -7.09 -2.66 1.92
N LEU A 180 -6.00 -1.96 1.70
CA LEU A 180 -5.27 -1.97 0.44
C LEU A 180 -3.97 -2.76 0.60
N ALA A 181 -3.74 -3.68 -0.32
CA ALA A 181 -2.48 -4.39 -0.50
C ALA A 181 -1.88 -4.08 -1.86
N VAL A 182 -0.60 -3.72 -1.89
CA VAL A 182 0.19 -3.55 -3.11
C VAL A 182 1.34 -4.54 -3.06
N ASP A 183 1.23 -5.60 -3.86
CA ASP A 183 2.26 -6.60 -4.03
C ASP A 183 3.25 -6.14 -5.08
N VAL A 184 4.54 -6.21 -4.75
CA VAL A 184 5.63 -5.80 -5.63
C VAL A 184 6.63 -6.94 -5.74
N HIS A 185 6.64 -7.57 -6.91
CA HIS A 185 7.62 -8.60 -7.26
C HIS A 185 8.77 -7.96 -8.06
N THR A 186 9.99 -8.09 -7.54
CA THR A 186 11.16 -7.40 -8.07
C THR A 186 11.95 -8.29 -9.03
N ILE A 187 12.06 -7.86 -10.29
CA ILE A 187 12.90 -8.47 -11.30
C ILE A 187 14.27 -7.77 -11.27
N HIS A 188 15.29 -8.50 -10.83
CA HIS A 188 16.66 -7.99 -10.78
C HIS A 188 17.11 -7.46 -12.16
N PRO A 189 17.77 -6.28 -12.26
CA PRO A 189 18.16 -5.66 -13.53
C PRO A 189 18.89 -6.62 -14.48
N ASN A 190 19.89 -7.37 -14.00
CA ASN A 190 20.60 -8.36 -14.83
C ASN A 190 19.68 -9.44 -15.44
N LYS A 191 18.67 -9.89 -14.69
CA LYS A 191 17.70 -10.88 -15.18
C LYS A 191 16.76 -10.22 -16.19
N ALA A 192 16.32 -9.00 -15.92
CA ALA A 192 15.46 -8.24 -16.83
C ALA A 192 16.14 -7.96 -18.17
N VAL A 193 17.37 -7.41 -18.16
CA VAL A 193 18.17 -7.14 -19.37
C VAL A 193 18.39 -8.41 -20.18
N ARG A 194 18.77 -9.52 -19.53
CA ARG A 194 18.95 -10.81 -20.24
C ARG A 194 17.64 -11.31 -20.87
N THR A 195 16.52 -11.15 -20.17
CA THR A 195 15.19 -11.56 -20.66
C THR A 195 14.78 -10.71 -21.87
N LEU A 196 14.96 -9.39 -21.78
CA LEU A 196 14.68 -8.46 -22.88
C LEU A 196 15.58 -8.70 -24.09
N GLN A 197 16.88 -8.90 -23.90
CA GLN A 197 17.80 -9.23 -24.99
C GLN A 197 17.42 -10.53 -25.70
N PHE A 198 17.03 -11.55 -24.94
CA PHE A 198 16.57 -12.82 -25.51
C PHE A 198 15.27 -12.62 -26.31
N ALA A 199 14.29 -11.92 -25.75
CA ALA A 199 13.02 -11.60 -26.42
C ALA A 199 13.26 -10.78 -27.69
N TYR A 200 14.13 -9.77 -27.64
CA TYR A 200 14.49 -8.92 -28.77
C TYR A 200 15.10 -9.74 -29.91
N ASN A 201 16.09 -10.58 -29.62
CA ASN A 201 16.75 -11.40 -30.63
C ASN A 201 15.79 -12.41 -31.27
N LYS A 202 14.92 -13.03 -30.47
CA LYS A 202 13.89 -13.95 -30.96
C LYS A 202 12.89 -13.24 -31.87
N LEU A 203 12.26 -12.17 -31.38
CA LEU A 203 11.26 -11.41 -32.15
C LEU A 203 11.86 -10.77 -33.41
N ARG A 204 13.11 -10.29 -33.34
CA ARG A 204 13.82 -9.79 -34.53
C ARG A 204 14.01 -10.86 -35.59
N ALA A 205 14.33 -12.09 -35.19
CA ALA A 205 14.47 -13.22 -36.10
C ALA A 205 13.11 -13.63 -36.69
N ASP A 206 12.07 -13.68 -35.86
CA ASP A 206 10.71 -14.02 -36.27
C ASP A 206 10.14 -12.98 -37.25
N VAL A 207 10.27 -11.68 -36.97
CA VAL A 207 9.79 -10.59 -37.83
C VAL A 207 10.57 -10.53 -39.15
N ARG A 208 11.90 -10.70 -39.12
CA ARG A 208 12.72 -10.67 -40.36
C ARG A 208 12.59 -11.94 -41.20
N GLY A 209 12.31 -13.08 -40.58
CA GLY A 209 12.12 -14.37 -41.24
C GLY A 209 10.69 -14.62 -41.69
N ALA A 210 9.74 -13.76 -41.30
CA ALA A 210 8.34 -13.92 -41.68
C ALA A 210 8.13 -13.63 -43.17
N THR A 211 7.53 -14.58 -43.88
CA THR A 211 7.08 -14.42 -45.27
C THR A 211 5.76 -13.65 -45.37
N THR A 212 5.05 -13.49 -44.25
CA THR A 212 3.78 -12.76 -44.15
C THR A 212 3.84 -11.86 -42.92
N PRO A 213 3.47 -10.56 -43.03
CA PRO A 213 3.46 -9.65 -41.88
C PRO A 213 2.57 -10.20 -40.76
N ASP A 214 3.10 -10.17 -39.53
CA ASP A 214 2.41 -10.58 -38.32
C ASP A 214 2.35 -9.37 -37.38
N PRO A 215 1.25 -8.58 -37.41
CA PRO A 215 1.15 -7.31 -36.70
C PRO A 215 1.33 -7.45 -35.19
N GLU A 216 0.92 -8.59 -34.60
CA GLU A 216 1.09 -8.84 -33.17
C GLU A 216 2.57 -9.00 -32.80
N LYS A 217 3.34 -9.70 -33.64
CA LYS A 217 4.79 -9.87 -33.41
C LYS A 217 5.58 -8.61 -33.72
N GLU A 218 5.16 -7.84 -34.73
CA GLU A 218 5.75 -6.53 -35.02
C GLU A 218 5.53 -5.56 -33.85
N GLN A 219 4.31 -5.50 -33.31
CA GLN A 219 4.02 -4.68 -32.13
C GLN A 219 4.80 -5.16 -30.91
N ALA A 220 4.82 -6.48 -30.63
CA ALA A 220 5.59 -7.03 -29.53
C ALA A 220 7.10 -6.74 -29.67
N PHE A 221 7.63 -6.69 -30.89
CA PHE A 221 9.02 -6.30 -31.15
C PHE A 221 9.27 -4.83 -30.81
N LEU A 222 8.37 -3.93 -31.19
CA LEU A 222 8.44 -2.51 -30.83
C LEU A 222 8.36 -2.31 -29.31
N ASP A 223 7.45 -3.00 -28.63
CA ASP A 223 7.29 -2.94 -27.17
C ASP A 223 8.58 -3.38 -26.45
N VAL A 224 9.23 -4.45 -26.93
CA VAL A 224 10.51 -4.90 -26.37
C VAL A 224 11.65 -3.91 -26.64
N GLN A 225 11.63 -3.24 -27.80
CA GLN A 225 12.62 -2.22 -28.13
C GLN A 225 12.47 -0.98 -27.24
N GLU A 226 11.24 -0.53 -27.00
CA GLU A 226 10.94 0.56 -26.06
C GLU A 226 11.32 0.18 -24.63
N ALA A 227 10.96 -1.02 -24.17
CA ALA A 227 11.39 -1.50 -22.87
C ALA A 227 12.92 -1.48 -22.75
N MET A 228 13.65 -1.99 -23.74
CA MET A 228 15.13 -1.97 -23.73
C MET A 228 15.73 -0.56 -23.64
N SER A 229 15.16 0.46 -24.30
CA SER A 229 15.68 1.83 -24.21
C SER A 229 15.54 2.40 -22.80
N LEU A 230 14.38 2.17 -22.15
CA LEU A 230 14.11 2.61 -20.78
C LEU A 230 15.08 1.97 -19.77
N PHE A 231 15.45 0.70 -19.96
CA PHE A 231 16.38 -0.01 -19.07
C PHE A 231 17.84 0.48 -19.19
N ASN A 232 18.28 0.79 -20.41
CA ASN A 232 19.67 1.20 -20.64
C ASN A 232 19.99 2.55 -20.00
N ASP A 233 19.01 3.47 -19.94
CA ASP A 233 19.22 4.82 -19.42
C ASP A 233 19.21 4.90 -17.88
N GLN A 234 18.49 4.00 -17.19
CA GLN A 234 18.21 4.18 -15.76
C GLN A 234 18.73 3.07 -14.84
N ARG A 235 19.06 1.87 -15.34
CA ARG A 235 19.50 0.69 -14.53
C ARG A 235 18.65 0.39 -13.27
N LEU A 236 17.40 0.84 -13.22
CA LEU A 236 16.49 0.60 -12.11
C LEU A 236 15.94 -0.83 -12.14
N GLY A 237 15.54 -1.36 -10.98
CA GLY A 237 14.81 -2.62 -10.90
C GLY A 237 13.47 -2.51 -11.62
N VAL A 238 13.03 -3.59 -12.28
CA VAL A 238 11.67 -3.65 -12.79
C VAL A 238 10.81 -4.44 -11.84
N HIS A 239 9.64 -3.88 -11.57
CA HIS A 239 8.71 -4.44 -10.61
C HIS A 239 7.42 -4.81 -11.31
N GLN A 240 6.95 -6.03 -11.04
CA GLN A 240 5.59 -6.41 -11.33
C GLN A 240 4.74 -6.03 -10.12
N VAL A 241 3.72 -5.21 -10.34
CA VAL A 241 2.85 -4.68 -9.29
C VAL A 241 1.47 -5.33 -9.38
N SER A 242 0.94 -5.82 -8.27
CA SER A 242 -0.44 -6.29 -8.16
C SER A 242 -1.16 -5.54 -7.04
N LEU A 243 -2.43 -5.21 -7.24
CA LEU A 243 -3.25 -4.46 -6.29
C LEU A 243 -4.40 -5.34 -5.79
N GLY A 244 -4.55 -5.44 -4.47
CA GLY A 244 -5.67 -6.12 -3.82
C GLY A 244 -6.40 -5.18 -2.87
N LEU A 245 -7.72 -5.25 -2.86
CA LEU A 245 -8.60 -4.41 -2.02
C LEU A 245 -9.55 -5.30 -1.21
N ALA A 246 -9.79 -4.94 0.05
CA ALA A 246 -10.76 -5.60 0.92
C ALA A 246 -11.50 -4.62 1.83
#